data_AF-A0A6P0GFA6-F1
#
_entry.id   AF-A0A6P0GFA6-F1
#
_cell.length_a   1.000
_cell.length_b   1.000
_cell.length_c   1.000
_cell.angle_alpha   90.00
_cell.angle_beta   90.00
_cell.angle_gamma   90.00
#
_symmetry.space_group_name_H-M   'P 1'
#
loop_
_entity.id
_entity.type
_entity.pdbx_description
1 polymer ?
#
loop_
_entity_poly.entity_id
_entity_poly.type
_entity_poly.pdbx_seq_one_letter_code
_entity_poly.pdbx_strand_id
1 'polypeptide(L)'
;MLPRPWLRKPEVHLFVLWSEARALEQRILDDIAAHFTVLELVEVTWTPGEVFAGNLSRMYGDALPPGSDKEVHCGSGPFLAVVVRDERPRYRVRRTNRGPQLLPSNVFDARSRYRQWTGGGYRVHASDSTAEAERNLVLLLGRWSAEFPRGDGAIRSTAGDPLGTDGWRSVGELVMALEAHGGSLASRSTGPDCDRLTVRTPDAWWAERITGGHEVRPRVLDVPVADGTVRLDLVEVRPRRTLNWVDHVRPVIRTLRRLRAVVRPSG
;
A
#
# COMPACT_ATOMS: atom_id res chain seq x y z
N MET A 1 8.07 -18.54 -30.03
CA MET A 1 8.22 -17.10 -29.75
C MET A 1 8.43 -16.94 -28.24
N LEU A 2 9.68 -16.74 -27.80
CA LEU A 2 9.99 -16.58 -26.37
C LEU A 2 9.48 -15.20 -25.89
N PRO A 3 8.82 -15.10 -24.72
CA PRO A 3 8.36 -13.82 -24.19
C PRO A 3 9.57 -12.92 -23.92
N ARG A 4 9.52 -11.67 -24.41
CA ARG A 4 10.60 -10.69 -24.21
C ARG A 4 10.72 -10.40 -22.71
N PRO A 5 11.89 -10.60 -22.06
CA PRO A 5 12.05 -10.55 -20.60
C PRO A 5 11.93 -9.13 -19.97
N TRP A 6 11.54 -8.12 -20.76
CA TRP A 6 11.52 -6.71 -20.35
C TRP A 6 10.13 -6.06 -20.47
N LEU A 7 9.14 -6.73 -21.06
CA LEU A 7 7.75 -6.25 -21.03
C LEU A 7 7.09 -6.83 -19.78
N ARG A 8 7.19 -6.06 -18.68
CA ARG A 8 6.35 -6.33 -17.52
C ARG A 8 4.89 -6.09 -17.90
N LYS A 9 4.00 -6.89 -17.32
CA LYS A 9 2.55 -6.74 -17.49
C LYS A 9 2.13 -5.36 -16.97
N PRO A 10 1.02 -4.79 -17.48
CA PRO A 10 0.43 -3.60 -16.88
C PRO A 10 0.19 -3.81 -15.38
N GLU A 11 0.43 -2.76 -14.59
CA GLU A 11 0.32 -2.79 -13.13
C GLU A 11 -0.68 -1.74 -12.66
N VAL A 12 -1.55 -2.11 -11.72
CA VAL A 12 -2.50 -1.18 -11.09
C VAL A 12 -1.86 -0.54 -9.87
N HIS A 13 -2.03 0.77 -9.75
CA HIS A 13 -1.51 1.59 -8.68
C HIS A 13 -2.57 2.56 -8.16
N LEU A 14 -2.32 3.07 -6.96
CA LEU A 14 -3.16 4.05 -6.30
C LEU A 14 -2.37 5.32 -6.04
N PHE A 15 -2.93 6.46 -6.41
CA PHE A 15 -2.57 7.77 -5.86
C PHE A 15 -3.64 8.23 -4.89
N VAL A 16 -3.23 8.92 -3.81
CA VAL A 16 -4.15 9.60 -2.89
C VAL A 16 -3.75 11.06 -2.83
N LEU A 17 -4.68 11.94 -3.23
CA LEU A 17 -4.56 13.38 -3.11
C LEU A 17 -5.32 13.79 -1.85
N TRP A 18 -4.60 13.93 -0.73
CA TRP A 18 -5.19 14.36 0.54
C TRP A 18 -5.83 15.75 0.43
N SER A 19 -6.67 16.15 1.39
CA SER A 19 -7.45 17.39 1.27
C SER A 19 -6.59 18.62 0.98
N GLU A 20 -5.39 18.68 1.55
CA GLU A 20 -4.41 19.76 1.32
C GLU A 20 -3.75 19.74 -0.08
N ALA A 21 -3.86 18.65 -0.84
CA ALA A 21 -3.42 18.58 -2.23
C ALA A 21 -4.51 19.02 -3.23
N ARG A 22 -5.78 19.08 -2.80
CA ARG A 22 -6.94 19.25 -3.70
C ARG A 22 -6.93 20.59 -4.44
N ALA A 23 -6.26 21.61 -3.89
CA ALA A 23 -6.07 22.90 -4.57
C ALA A 23 -5.34 22.79 -5.93
N LEU A 24 -4.58 21.71 -6.16
CA LEU A 24 -3.92 21.41 -7.44
C LEU A 24 -4.46 20.15 -8.12
N GLU A 25 -5.66 19.68 -7.74
CA GLU A 25 -6.26 18.44 -8.24
C GLU A 25 -6.25 18.37 -9.76
N GLN A 26 -6.84 19.36 -10.45
CA GLN A 26 -6.98 19.32 -11.91
C GLN A 26 -5.63 19.16 -12.60
N ARG A 27 -4.63 19.93 -12.16
CA ARG A 27 -3.26 19.85 -12.70
C ARG A 27 -2.63 18.48 -12.49
N ILE A 28 -2.88 17.86 -11.34
CA ILE A 28 -2.39 16.51 -11.03
C ILE A 28 -3.11 15.48 -11.89
N LEU A 29 -4.44 15.56 -12.01
CA LEU A 29 -5.25 14.65 -12.83
C LEU A 29 -4.89 14.72 -14.31
N ASP A 30 -4.63 15.92 -14.84
CA ASP A 30 -4.19 16.10 -16.23
C ASP A 30 -2.84 15.38 -16.48
N ASP A 31 -1.88 15.50 -15.57
CA ASP A 31 -0.60 14.81 -15.67
C ASP A 31 -0.76 13.29 -15.50
N ILE A 32 -1.62 12.84 -14.59
CA ILE A 32 -1.93 11.43 -14.41
C ILE A 32 -2.51 10.86 -15.72
N ALA A 33 -3.51 11.52 -16.32
CA ALA A 33 -4.16 11.07 -17.54
C ALA A 33 -3.20 11.05 -18.75
N ALA A 34 -2.19 11.91 -18.76
CA ALA A 34 -1.15 11.93 -19.79
C ALA A 34 -0.17 10.73 -19.70
N HIS A 35 -0.02 10.11 -18.52
CA HIS A 35 1.00 9.08 -18.28
C HIS A 35 0.43 7.69 -17.92
N PHE A 36 -0.81 7.64 -17.45
CA PHE A 36 -1.46 6.42 -16.97
C PHE A 36 -2.86 6.29 -17.54
N THR A 37 -3.36 5.05 -17.61
CA THR A 37 -4.78 4.83 -17.85
C THR A 37 -5.52 5.03 -16.51
N VAL A 38 -6.34 6.07 -16.40
CA VAL A 38 -7.21 6.28 -15.23
C VAL A 38 -8.30 5.21 -15.24
N LEU A 39 -8.40 4.45 -14.15
CA LEU A 39 -9.40 3.41 -13.98
C LEU A 39 -10.60 3.92 -13.18
N GLU A 40 -10.35 4.66 -12.11
CA GLU A 40 -11.44 5.20 -11.28
C GLU A 40 -10.96 6.41 -10.48
N LEU A 41 -11.87 7.35 -10.26
CA LEU A 41 -11.69 8.50 -9.38
C LEU A 41 -12.72 8.39 -8.27
N VAL A 42 -12.27 8.30 -7.03
CA VAL A 42 -13.15 8.16 -5.87
C VAL A 42 -12.81 9.23 -4.84
N GLU A 43 -13.74 10.15 -4.60
CA GLU A 43 -13.67 11.04 -3.46
C GLU A 43 -14.08 10.27 -2.20
N VAL A 44 -13.19 10.25 -1.21
CA VAL A 44 -13.36 9.52 0.03
C VAL A 44 -13.45 10.53 1.18
N THR A 45 -14.46 10.35 2.03
CA THR A 45 -14.59 11.10 3.28
C THR A 45 -14.46 10.14 4.45
N TRP A 46 -13.47 10.39 5.30
CA TRP A 46 -13.26 9.66 6.56
C TRP A 46 -13.84 10.43 7.74
N THR A 47 -14.04 9.72 8.85
CA THR A 47 -14.41 10.34 10.12
C THR A 47 -13.24 11.20 10.63
N PRO A 48 -13.46 12.48 10.96
CA PRO A 48 -12.40 13.39 11.41
C PRO A 48 -11.94 13.09 12.85
N GLY A 49 -10.90 13.81 13.30
CA GLY A 49 -10.39 13.72 14.66
C GLY A 49 -9.53 12.48 14.89
N GLU A 50 -9.64 11.85 16.07
CA GLU A 50 -8.79 10.70 16.45
C GLU A 50 -8.94 9.51 15.51
N VAL A 51 -10.14 9.30 14.94
CA VAL A 51 -10.39 8.23 13.96
C VAL A 51 -9.53 8.44 12.71
N PHE A 52 -9.38 9.68 12.24
CA PHE A 52 -8.54 10.00 11.09
C PHE A 52 -7.06 9.65 11.33
N ALA A 53 -6.51 10.03 12.49
CA ALA A 53 -5.14 9.70 12.88
C ALA A 53 -4.94 8.17 12.99
N GLY A 54 -5.95 7.47 13.50
CA GLY A 54 -5.98 6.01 13.54
C GLY A 54 -5.98 5.37 12.15
N ASN A 55 -6.80 5.86 11.24
CA ASN A 55 -6.86 5.41 9.86
C ASN A 55 -5.54 5.61 9.11
N LEU A 56 -4.87 6.75 9.32
CA LEU A 56 -3.53 6.97 8.78
C LEU A 56 -2.55 5.91 9.29
N SER A 57 -2.56 5.65 10.60
CA SER A 57 -1.68 4.63 11.18
C SER A 57 -1.95 3.24 10.62
N ARG A 58 -3.22 2.87 10.40
CA ARG A 58 -3.61 1.60 9.77
C ARG A 58 -3.12 1.49 8.33
N MET A 59 -3.29 2.53 7.53
CA MET A 59 -2.82 2.55 6.14
C MET A 59 -1.29 2.50 6.01
N TYR A 60 -0.56 3.13 6.92
CA TYR A 60 0.90 3.30 6.78
C TYR A 60 1.74 2.40 7.68
N GLY A 61 1.14 1.78 8.70
CA GLY A 61 1.80 0.85 9.62
C GLY A 61 2.59 1.50 10.74
N ASP A 62 2.84 2.80 10.62
CA ASP A 62 3.48 3.60 11.66
C ASP A 62 2.43 4.01 12.69
N ALA A 63 2.73 3.88 13.98
CA ALA A 63 1.90 4.48 15.02
C ALA A 63 2.10 6.00 14.95
N LEU A 64 1.19 6.69 14.24
CA LEU A 64 1.23 8.13 14.11
C LEU A 64 0.49 8.73 15.30
N PRO A 65 1.15 9.52 16.15
CA PRO A 65 0.44 10.23 17.21
C PRO A 65 -0.53 11.26 16.59
N PRO A 66 -1.66 11.56 17.26
CA PRO A 66 -2.51 12.68 16.87
C PRO A 66 -1.69 13.97 16.75
N GLY A 67 -1.94 14.73 15.68
CA GLY A 67 -1.21 15.95 15.36
C GLY A 67 0.18 15.73 14.74
N SER A 68 0.49 14.52 14.26
CA SER A 68 1.75 14.29 13.54
C SER A 68 1.89 15.19 12.31
N ASP A 69 3.12 15.53 11.91
CA ASP A 69 3.39 16.29 10.67
C ASP A 69 2.69 15.69 9.45
N LYS A 70 2.50 14.36 9.45
CA LYS A 70 1.81 13.65 8.38
C LYS A 70 0.33 13.97 8.36
N GLU A 71 -0.33 13.92 9.52
CA GLU A 71 -1.74 14.29 9.67
C GLU A 71 -1.97 15.74 9.25
N VAL A 72 -1.15 16.67 9.75
CA VAL A 72 -1.24 18.09 9.41
C VAL A 72 -1.04 18.32 7.92
N HIS A 73 -0.06 17.67 7.29
CA HIS A 73 0.16 17.81 5.86
C HIS A 73 -0.94 17.19 5.00
N CYS A 74 -1.60 16.12 5.45
CA CYS A 74 -2.71 15.53 4.71
C CYS A 74 -3.95 16.45 4.76
N GLY A 75 -4.23 17.01 5.95
CA GLY A 75 -5.54 17.55 6.29
C GLY A 75 -6.58 16.43 6.47
N SER A 76 -7.68 16.74 7.15
CA SER A 76 -8.72 15.78 7.53
C SER A 76 -10.01 15.90 6.70
N GLY A 77 -9.99 16.70 5.62
CA GLY A 77 -11.13 16.86 4.72
C GLY A 77 -11.25 15.72 3.69
N PRO A 78 -12.29 15.76 2.84
CA PRO A 78 -12.43 14.81 1.74
C PRO A 78 -11.20 14.80 0.81
N PHE A 79 -10.77 13.61 0.44
CA PHE A 79 -9.58 13.40 -0.39
C PHE A 79 -9.92 12.56 -1.62
N LEU A 80 -9.07 12.62 -2.64
CA LEU A 80 -9.29 11.89 -3.89
C LEU A 80 -8.37 10.66 -3.98
N ALA A 81 -8.96 9.47 -4.05
CA ALA A 81 -8.31 8.24 -4.44
C ALA A 81 -8.37 8.10 -5.97
N VAL A 82 -7.20 8.01 -6.61
CA VAL A 82 -7.07 7.89 -8.06
C VAL A 82 -6.46 6.54 -8.39
N VAL A 83 -7.30 5.64 -8.88
CA VAL A 83 -6.89 4.29 -9.29
C VAL A 83 -6.45 4.34 -10.74
N VAL A 84 -5.23 3.89 -11.00
CA VAL A 84 -4.62 3.98 -12.33
C VAL A 84 -3.98 2.66 -12.74
N ARG A 85 -3.79 2.50 -14.04
CA ARG A 85 -2.96 1.45 -14.61
C ARG A 85 -1.76 2.05 -15.32
N ASP A 86 -0.57 1.61 -14.91
CA ASP A 86 0.65 1.82 -15.68
C ASP A 86 0.75 0.72 -16.74
N GLU A 87 0.55 1.09 -18.00
CA GLU A 87 0.59 0.15 -19.13
C GLU A 87 2.00 -0.35 -19.43
N ARG A 88 3.04 0.38 -18.98
CA ARG A 88 4.44 0.09 -19.30
C ARG A 88 5.32 0.39 -18.08
N PRO A 89 5.16 -0.38 -16.98
CA PRO A 89 5.84 -0.08 -15.73
C PRO A 89 7.35 -0.21 -15.90
N ARG A 90 8.07 0.77 -15.34
CA ARG A 90 9.53 0.83 -15.34
C ARG A 90 10.03 0.76 -13.91
N TYR A 91 10.93 -0.17 -13.63
CA TYR A 91 11.53 -0.30 -12.30
C TYR A 91 12.96 0.21 -12.31
N ARG A 92 13.31 1.04 -11.31
CA ARG A 92 14.67 1.53 -11.11
C ARG A 92 14.98 1.60 -9.62
N VAL A 93 16.27 1.49 -9.32
CA VAL A 93 16.74 1.75 -7.96
C VAL A 93 16.59 3.24 -7.67
N ARG A 94 15.88 3.57 -6.59
CA ARG A 94 15.64 4.92 -6.07
C ARG A 94 16.18 4.99 -4.65
N ARG A 95 16.70 6.14 -4.24
CA ARG A 95 17.10 6.38 -2.85
C ARG A 95 15.87 6.80 -2.06
N THR A 96 15.53 6.05 -1.02
CA THR A 96 14.45 6.37 -0.10
C THR A 96 15.01 6.57 1.32
N ASN A 97 14.16 6.98 2.26
CA ASN A 97 14.53 7.06 3.67
C ASN A 97 14.89 5.68 4.26
N ARG A 98 14.47 4.58 3.61
CA ARG A 98 14.80 3.19 3.96
C ARG A 98 16.03 2.66 3.19
N GLY A 99 16.75 3.52 2.48
CA GLY A 99 17.90 3.17 1.64
C GLY A 99 17.54 2.94 0.17
N PRO A 100 18.45 2.38 -0.64
CA PRO A 100 18.18 2.09 -2.04
C PRO A 100 17.12 0.99 -2.21
N GLN A 101 16.06 1.26 -2.96
CA GLN A 101 14.97 0.32 -3.24
C GLN A 101 14.64 0.27 -4.73
N LEU A 102 14.31 -0.92 -5.26
CA LEU A 102 13.81 -1.08 -6.61
C LEU A 102 12.32 -0.74 -6.64
N LEU A 103 11.93 0.36 -7.30
CA LEU A 103 10.56 0.91 -7.24
C LEU A 103 9.97 1.13 -8.64
N PRO A 104 8.62 1.10 -8.77
CA PRO A 104 7.90 1.50 -9.98
C PRO A 104 8.14 3.00 -10.22
N SER A 105 9.12 3.29 -11.06
CA SER A 105 9.69 4.63 -11.23
C SER A 105 8.71 5.62 -11.83
N ASN A 106 7.81 5.19 -12.72
CA ASN A 106 6.80 6.08 -13.27
C ASN A 106 5.90 6.64 -12.15
N VAL A 107 5.39 5.77 -11.27
CA VAL A 107 4.55 6.13 -10.11
C VAL A 107 5.35 6.91 -9.06
N PHE A 108 6.56 6.45 -8.74
CA PHE A 108 7.44 7.13 -7.77
C PHE A 108 7.77 8.56 -8.21
N ASP A 109 8.20 8.74 -9.47
CA ASP A 109 8.61 10.03 -10.01
C ASP A 109 7.40 10.97 -10.13
N ALA A 110 6.21 10.44 -10.51
CA ALA A 110 4.95 11.18 -10.53
C ALA A 110 4.56 11.68 -9.12
N ARG A 111 4.57 10.79 -8.11
CA ARG A 111 4.32 11.18 -6.70
C ARG A 111 5.26 12.28 -6.24
N SER A 112 6.56 12.16 -6.53
CA SER A 112 7.56 13.18 -6.18
C SER A 112 7.26 14.52 -6.85
N ARG A 113 6.85 14.50 -8.11
CA ARG A 113 6.44 15.70 -8.86
C ARG A 113 5.22 16.37 -8.23
N TYR A 114 4.19 15.60 -7.90
CA TYR A 114 2.96 16.13 -7.32
C TYR A 114 3.20 16.71 -5.93
N ARG A 115 4.02 16.05 -5.11
CA ARG A 115 4.48 16.63 -3.82
C ARG A 115 5.18 17.97 -4.02
N GLN A 116 6.05 18.11 -5.03
CA GLN A 116 6.69 19.40 -5.31
C GLN A 116 5.68 20.48 -5.69
N TRP A 117 4.70 20.14 -6.54
CA TRP A 117 3.64 21.07 -6.93
C TRP A 117 2.82 21.53 -5.73
N THR A 118 2.47 20.62 -4.83
CA THR A 118 1.67 20.92 -3.64
C THR A 118 2.50 21.49 -2.49
N GLY A 119 3.72 21.99 -2.69
CA GLY A 119 4.51 22.61 -1.62
C GLY A 119 5.23 21.64 -0.67
N GLY A 120 5.37 20.37 -1.04
CA GLY A 120 6.14 19.35 -0.31
C GLY A 120 5.30 18.45 0.61
N GLY A 121 5.98 17.86 1.59
CA GLY A 121 5.36 17.07 2.66
C GLY A 121 4.69 15.77 2.21
N TYR A 122 3.59 15.43 2.88
CA TYR A 122 2.84 14.17 2.71
C TYR A 122 1.49 14.33 2.00
N ARG A 123 1.24 15.51 1.40
CA ARG A 123 -0.01 15.90 0.71
C ARG A 123 -0.46 14.94 -0.39
N VAL A 124 0.48 14.24 -1.03
CA VAL A 124 0.20 13.21 -2.03
C VAL A 124 0.85 11.89 -1.62
N HIS A 125 0.07 10.82 -1.62
CA HIS A 125 0.55 9.44 -1.48
C HIS A 125 0.45 8.70 -2.82
N ALA A 126 1.34 7.72 -3.01
CA ALA A 126 1.22 6.74 -4.07
C ALA A 126 1.85 5.44 -3.62
N SER A 127 1.27 4.32 -4.04
CA SER A 127 1.78 2.98 -3.74
C SER A 127 3.21 2.80 -4.27
N ASP A 128 4.13 2.30 -3.44
CA ASP A 128 5.51 1.99 -3.83
C ASP A 128 5.67 0.56 -4.39
N SER A 129 4.58 -0.22 -4.45
CA SER A 129 4.52 -1.55 -5.08
C SER A 129 3.07 -1.94 -5.43
N THR A 130 2.90 -2.97 -6.26
CA THR A 130 1.58 -3.56 -6.52
C THR A 130 0.95 -4.18 -5.27
N ALA A 131 1.77 -4.78 -4.38
CA ALA A 131 1.27 -5.32 -3.12
C ALA A 131 0.75 -4.23 -2.17
N GLU A 132 1.40 -3.06 -2.13
CA GLU A 132 0.89 -1.91 -1.37
C GLU A 132 -0.35 -1.30 -2.02
N ALA A 133 -0.40 -1.25 -3.36
CA ALA A 133 -1.61 -0.83 -4.07
C ALA A 133 -2.80 -1.71 -3.70
N GLU A 134 -2.63 -3.03 -3.73
CA GLU A 134 -3.66 -4.00 -3.37
C GLU A 134 -4.19 -3.79 -1.95
N ARG A 135 -3.29 -3.67 -0.96
CA ARG A 135 -3.64 -3.37 0.44
C ARG A 135 -4.48 -2.11 0.56
N ASN A 136 -4.00 -1.02 -0.04
CA ASN A 136 -4.66 0.27 0.09
C ASN A 136 -6.02 0.26 -0.62
N LEU A 137 -6.14 -0.38 -1.79
CA LEU A 137 -7.40 -0.50 -2.52
C LEU A 137 -8.43 -1.31 -1.72
N VAL A 138 -8.04 -2.46 -1.18
CA VAL A 138 -8.91 -3.28 -0.34
C VAL A 138 -9.32 -2.51 0.92
N LEU A 139 -8.38 -1.89 1.63
CA LEU A 139 -8.69 -1.14 2.85
C LEU A 139 -9.60 0.06 2.57
N LEU A 140 -9.34 0.83 1.53
CA LEU A 140 -10.07 2.07 1.23
C LEU A 140 -11.42 1.83 0.55
N LEU A 141 -11.48 0.85 -0.36
CA LEU A 141 -12.59 0.70 -1.31
C LEU A 141 -13.24 -0.69 -1.26
N GLY A 142 -12.72 -1.62 -0.46
CA GLY A 142 -13.22 -2.98 -0.37
C GLY A 142 -13.12 -3.78 -1.67
N ARG A 143 -12.19 -3.40 -2.55
CA ARG A 143 -12.06 -3.93 -3.91
C ARG A 143 -10.62 -4.27 -4.25
N TRP A 144 -10.44 -5.38 -4.95
CA TRP A 144 -9.18 -5.82 -5.52
C TRP A 144 -8.85 -5.04 -6.79
N SER A 145 -7.57 -4.88 -7.09
CA SER A 145 -7.05 -4.16 -8.26
C SER A 145 -7.60 -4.69 -9.60
N ALA A 146 -7.92 -5.99 -9.66
CA ALA A 146 -8.50 -6.64 -10.84
C ALA A 146 -9.96 -6.21 -11.13
N GLU A 147 -10.66 -5.65 -10.14
CA GLU A 147 -12.07 -5.25 -10.24
C GLU A 147 -12.26 -3.83 -10.79
N PHE A 148 -11.17 -3.14 -11.13
CA PHE A 148 -11.21 -1.79 -11.67
C PHE A 148 -11.13 -1.83 -13.21
N PRO A 149 -12.27 -1.69 -13.92
CA PRO A 149 -12.25 -1.52 -15.36
C PRO A 149 -11.69 -0.14 -15.73
N ARG A 150 -11.55 0.12 -17.03
CA ARG A 150 -11.26 1.49 -17.49
C ARG A 150 -12.47 2.38 -17.18
N GLY A 151 -12.23 3.48 -16.48
CA GLY A 151 -13.27 4.41 -16.06
C GLY A 151 -13.72 5.36 -17.16
N ASP A 152 -14.86 6.00 -16.90
CA ASP A 152 -15.45 7.11 -17.68
C ASP A 152 -14.88 8.48 -17.29
N GLY A 153 -14.04 8.54 -16.25
CA GLY A 153 -13.49 9.78 -15.70
C GLY A 153 -14.42 10.51 -14.74
N ALA A 154 -15.59 9.95 -14.40
CA ALA A 154 -16.46 10.52 -13.39
C ALA A 154 -15.89 10.30 -11.98
N ILE A 155 -15.98 11.33 -11.15
CA ILE A 155 -15.65 11.23 -9.72
C ILE A 155 -16.85 10.64 -9.00
N ARG A 156 -16.65 9.51 -8.33
CA ARG A 156 -17.64 8.87 -7.45
C ARG A 156 -17.32 9.26 -6.01
N SER A 157 -18.32 9.44 -5.16
CA SER A 157 -18.10 9.75 -3.76
C SER A 157 -18.45 8.56 -2.87
N THR A 158 -17.65 8.33 -1.84
CA THR A 158 -17.93 7.37 -0.77
C THR A 158 -17.59 7.98 0.58
N ALA A 159 -18.40 7.65 1.58
CA ALA A 159 -18.16 8.03 2.96
C ALA A 159 -17.99 6.76 3.78
N GLY A 160 -16.87 6.66 4.50
CA GLY A 160 -16.55 5.48 5.29
C GLY A 160 -15.06 5.38 5.54
N ASP A 161 -14.73 5.05 6.79
CA ASP A 161 -13.37 4.73 7.19
C ASP A 161 -12.89 3.40 6.57
N PRO A 162 -11.58 3.13 6.57
CA PRO A 162 -11.05 1.88 6.05
C PRO A 162 -11.73 0.63 6.64
N LEU A 163 -11.73 -0.46 5.87
CA LEU A 163 -12.30 -1.73 6.33
C LEU A 163 -11.74 -2.12 7.71
N GLY A 164 -12.64 -2.55 8.59
CA GLY A 164 -12.33 -2.95 9.95
C GLY A 164 -12.08 -1.80 10.93
N THR A 165 -12.30 -0.52 10.58
CA THR A 165 -12.11 0.60 11.52
C THR A 165 -13.01 0.46 12.75
N ASP A 166 -14.29 0.16 12.57
CA ASP A 166 -15.26 -0.05 13.66
C ASP A 166 -15.53 -1.56 13.92
N GLY A 167 -14.53 -2.40 13.65
CA GLY A 167 -14.67 -3.85 13.65
C GLY A 167 -15.07 -4.43 12.29
N TRP A 168 -15.07 -5.76 12.21
CA TRP A 168 -15.26 -6.48 10.95
C TRP A 168 -16.73 -6.82 10.70
N ARG A 169 -17.27 -6.41 9.56
CA ARG A 169 -18.66 -6.68 9.18
C ARG A 169 -18.96 -8.15 8.95
N SER A 170 -17.94 -8.94 8.61
CA SER A 170 -18.05 -10.38 8.44
C SER A 170 -16.68 -11.05 8.51
N VAL A 171 -16.68 -12.37 8.66
CA VAL A 171 -15.48 -13.20 8.51
C VAL A 171 -14.83 -13.00 7.13
N GLY A 172 -15.65 -12.79 6.09
CA GLY A 172 -15.16 -12.55 4.73
C GLY A 172 -14.39 -11.24 4.59
N GLU A 173 -14.86 -10.17 5.24
CA GLU A 173 -14.17 -8.87 5.24
C GLU A 173 -12.82 -8.95 5.97
N LEU A 174 -12.78 -9.64 7.11
CA LEU A 174 -11.54 -9.90 7.85
C LEU A 174 -10.53 -10.69 6.99
N VAL A 175 -10.98 -11.78 6.36
CA VAL A 175 -10.12 -12.59 5.49
C VAL A 175 -9.61 -11.77 4.31
N MET A 176 -10.47 -10.97 3.66
CA MET A 176 -10.08 -10.10 2.55
C MET A 176 -8.97 -9.12 2.97
N ALA A 177 -9.11 -8.47 4.12
CA ALA A 177 -8.09 -7.54 4.61
C ALA A 177 -6.76 -8.25 4.95
N LEU A 178 -6.81 -9.45 5.54
CA LEU A 178 -5.63 -10.27 5.83
C LEU A 178 -4.92 -10.71 4.54
N GLU A 179 -5.68 -11.16 3.54
CA GLU A 179 -5.15 -11.59 2.25
C GLU A 179 -4.49 -10.42 1.49
N ALA A 180 -5.08 -9.23 1.55
CA ALA A 180 -4.46 -8.03 0.98
C ALA A 180 -3.08 -7.75 1.59
N HIS A 181 -2.88 -8.07 2.88
CA HIS A 181 -1.59 -7.94 3.57
C HIS A 181 -0.62 -9.12 3.34
N GLY A 182 -0.93 -10.00 2.39
CA GLY A 182 -0.12 -11.17 2.05
C GLY A 182 -0.43 -12.41 2.88
N GLY A 183 -1.48 -12.35 3.70
CA GLY A 183 -2.05 -13.53 4.35
C GLY A 183 -2.65 -14.50 3.33
N SER A 184 -2.87 -15.74 3.77
CA SER A 184 -3.64 -16.74 3.05
C SER A 184 -4.38 -17.61 4.04
N LEU A 185 -5.69 -17.78 3.83
CA LEU A 185 -6.49 -18.65 4.67
C LEU A 185 -6.07 -20.12 4.44
N ALA A 186 -5.51 -20.76 5.46
CA ALA A 186 -5.07 -22.15 5.42
C ALA A 186 -6.21 -23.12 5.79
N SER A 187 -7.05 -22.74 6.76
CA SER A 187 -8.22 -23.52 7.15
C SER A 187 -9.25 -22.64 7.86
N ARG A 188 -10.53 -23.00 7.72
CA ARG A 188 -11.65 -22.47 8.49
C ARG A 188 -12.44 -23.63 9.06
N SER A 189 -12.77 -23.57 10.34
CA SER A 189 -13.69 -24.50 10.99
C SER A 189 -14.76 -23.71 11.73
N THR A 190 -16.02 -24.03 11.49
CA THR A 190 -17.16 -23.43 12.18
C THR A 190 -17.45 -24.22 13.45
N GLY A 191 -17.38 -23.58 14.61
CA GLY A 191 -17.71 -24.18 15.90
C GLY A 191 -19.03 -23.64 16.45
N PRO A 192 -19.65 -24.34 17.44
CA PRO A 192 -20.86 -23.86 18.08
C PRO A 192 -20.66 -22.54 18.86
N ASP A 193 -19.45 -22.27 19.34
CA ASP A 193 -19.15 -21.05 20.13
C ASP A 193 -18.41 -19.97 19.33
N CYS A 194 -17.56 -20.36 18.38
CA CYS A 194 -16.81 -19.44 17.52
C CYS A 194 -16.32 -20.13 16.24
N ASP A 195 -16.17 -19.34 15.19
CA ASP A 195 -15.41 -19.73 14.01
C ASP A 195 -13.93 -19.72 14.33
N ARG A 196 -13.16 -20.67 13.81
CA ARG A 196 -11.70 -20.65 13.89
C ARG A 196 -11.10 -20.52 12.51
N LEU A 197 -10.19 -19.56 12.34
CA LEU A 197 -9.42 -19.33 11.13
C LEU A 197 -7.94 -19.58 11.41
N THR A 198 -7.27 -20.30 10.51
CA THR A 198 -5.81 -20.37 10.49
C THR A 198 -5.32 -19.61 9.26
N VAL A 199 -4.51 -18.58 9.46
CA VAL A 199 -3.99 -17.75 8.37
C VAL A 199 -2.48 -17.82 8.34
N ARG A 200 -1.93 -18.18 7.18
CA ARG A 200 -0.49 -18.15 6.92
C ARG A 200 -0.12 -16.77 6.44
N THR A 201 0.85 -16.12 7.07
CA THR A 201 1.28 -14.76 6.71
C THR A 201 2.81 -14.67 6.67
N PRO A 202 3.41 -13.96 5.70
CA PRO A 202 4.84 -13.64 5.72
C PRO A 202 5.20 -12.59 6.77
N ASP A 203 4.20 -11.90 7.32
CA ASP A 203 4.34 -10.80 8.27
C ASP A 203 3.23 -10.88 9.32
N ALA A 204 3.51 -11.58 10.42
CA ALA A 204 2.54 -11.73 11.52
C ALA A 204 2.25 -10.39 12.21
N TRP A 205 3.24 -9.49 12.23
CA TRP A 205 3.10 -8.17 12.85
C TRP A 205 2.07 -7.30 12.12
N TRP A 206 2.08 -7.31 10.78
CA TRP A 206 1.07 -6.60 9.98
C TRP A 206 -0.31 -7.24 10.14
N ALA A 207 -0.39 -8.57 10.14
CA ALA A 207 -1.64 -9.28 10.34
C ALA A 207 -2.29 -8.93 11.69
N GLU A 208 -1.50 -8.91 12.78
CA GLU A 208 -1.98 -8.51 14.11
C GLU A 208 -2.50 -7.07 14.11
N ARG A 209 -1.73 -6.11 13.55
CA ARG A 209 -2.14 -4.70 13.43
C ARG A 209 -3.45 -4.49 12.68
N ILE A 210 -3.64 -5.21 11.58
CA ILE A 210 -4.87 -5.08 10.79
C ILE A 210 -6.04 -5.69 11.57
N THR A 211 -5.85 -6.85 12.19
CA THR A 211 -6.93 -7.57 12.91
C THR A 211 -7.43 -6.86 14.17
N GLY A 212 -6.51 -6.30 14.97
CA GLY A 212 -6.79 -5.73 16.29
C GLY A 212 -6.64 -4.21 16.38
N GLY A 213 -6.30 -3.54 15.28
CA GLY A 213 -5.98 -2.12 15.29
C GLY A 213 -4.62 -1.82 15.94
N HIS A 214 -4.53 -0.75 16.73
CA HIS A 214 -3.25 -0.18 17.19
C HIS A 214 -2.49 -1.02 18.21
N GLU A 215 -3.14 -1.95 18.92
CA GLU A 215 -2.52 -2.70 20.01
C GLU A 215 -2.06 -4.09 19.52
N VAL A 216 -0.75 -4.25 19.31
CA VAL A 216 -0.14 -5.54 19.00
C VAL A 216 -0.11 -6.39 20.26
N ARG A 217 -1.10 -7.28 20.41
CA ARG A 217 -1.05 -8.34 21.41
C ARG A 217 -0.55 -9.61 20.72
N PRO A 218 0.54 -10.24 21.20
CA PRO A 218 0.95 -11.52 20.65
C PRO A 218 -0.21 -12.51 20.81
N ARG A 219 -0.65 -13.10 19.70
CA ARG A 219 -1.82 -14.01 19.64
C ARG A 219 -3.13 -13.27 19.91
N VAL A 220 -3.53 -12.37 19.00
CA VAL A 220 -4.94 -11.93 18.92
C VAL A 220 -5.78 -13.17 18.62
N LEU A 221 -6.25 -13.82 19.69
CA LEU A 221 -6.98 -15.06 19.56
C LEU A 221 -8.40 -14.78 19.14
N ASP A 222 -9.10 -13.83 19.74
CA ASP A 222 -10.53 -13.66 19.54
C ASP A 222 -10.81 -12.30 18.90
N VAL A 223 -11.21 -12.31 17.63
CA VAL A 223 -11.49 -11.13 16.80
C VAL A 223 -13.00 -10.95 16.68
N PRO A 224 -13.57 -9.82 17.14
CA PRO A 224 -15.00 -9.57 16.97
C PRO A 224 -15.31 -9.35 15.48
N VAL A 225 -16.37 -10.03 15.04
CA VAL A 225 -17.03 -9.81 13.74
C VAL A 225 -18.51 -9.54 14.01
N ALA A 226 -19.25 -8.90 13.11
CA ALA A 226 -20.65 -8.52 13.36
C ALA A 226 -21.53 -9.69 13.84
N ASP A 227 -21.29 -10.90 13.31
CA ASP A 227 -22.06 -12.11 13.62
C ASP A 227 -21.47 -12.96 14.77
N GLY A 228 -20.48 -12.46 15.52
CA GLY A 228 -19.91 -13.17 16.67
C GLY A 228 -18.42 -12.92 16.87
N THR A 229 -17.67 -14.00 17.15
CA THR A 229 -16.23 -13.93 17.41
C THR A 229 -15.51 -15.00 16.61
N VAL A 230 -14.39 -14.61 16.01
CA VAL A 230 -13.51 -15.51 15.26
C VAL A 230 -12.24 -15.74 16.06
N ARG A 231 -11.90 -17.01 16.27
CA ARG A 231 -10.60 -17.41 16.77
C ARG A 231 -9.55 -17.39 15.65
N LEU A 232 -8.57 -16.50 15.70
CA LEU A 232 -7.51 -16.35 14.69
C LEU A 232 -6.19 -16.98 15.13
N ASP A 233 -5.75 -17.99 14.37
CA ASP A 233 -4.45 -18.65 14.51
C ASP A 233 -3.52 -18.14 13.38
N LEU A 234 -2.63 -17.19 13.69
CA LEU A 234 -1.63 -16.68 12.74
C LEU A 234 -0.39 -17.57 12.69
N VAL A 235 -0.06 -18.07 11.50
CA VAL A 235 1.13 -18.89 11.26
C VAL A 235 2.11 -18.07 10.41
N GLU A 236 3.18 -17.59 11.04
CA GLU A 236 4.23 -16.87 10.31
C GLU A 236 4.98 -17.84 9.39
N VAL A 237 4.84 -17.64 8.08
CA VAL A 237 5.56 -18.40 7.07
C VAL A 237 6.70 -17.54 6.58
N ARG A 238 7.90 -17.75 7.14
CA ARG A 238 9.08 -17.10 6.59
C ARG A 238 9.24 -17.52 5.14
N PRO A 239 9.29 -16.59 4.17
CA PRO A 239 9.60 -16.96 2.81
C PRO A 239 10.92 -17.75 2.85
N ARG A 240 10.96 -18.91 2.18
CA ARG A 240 12.24 -19.56 1.87
C ARG A 240 13.13 -18.44 1.35
N ARG A 241 14.32 -18.25 1.93
CA ARG A 241 15.33 -17.32 1.39
C ARG A 241 15.51 -17.68 -0.09
N THR A 242 14.76 -17.06 -0.98
CA THR A 242 15.18 -16.90 -2.36
C THR A 242 16.45 -16.10 -2.22
N LEU A 243 17.59 -16.72 -2.57
CA LEU A 243 18.90 -16.08 -2.59
C LEU A 243 18.73 -14.62 -2.96
N ASN A 244 18.96 -13.72 -2.00
CA ASN A 244 18.78 -12.31 -2.23
C ASN A 244 19.72 -11.95 -3.39
N TRP A 245 19.21 -11.30 -4.42
CA TRP A 245 19.98 -10.76 -5.54
C TRP A 245 21.19 -9.90 -5.06
N VAL A 246 21.14 -9.39 -3.83
CA VAL A 246 22.25 -8.75 -3.10
C VAL A 246 23.53 -9.63 -3.07
N ASP A 247 23.40 -10.95 -2.99
CA ASP A 247 24.54 -11.88 -2.98
C ASP A 247 25.22 -11.98 -4.37
N HIS A 248 24.48 -11.74 -5.45
CA HIS A 248 25.01 -11.70 -6.82
C HIS A 248 25.57 -10.33 -7.25
N VAL A 249 25.22 -9.25 -6.54
CA VAL A 249 25.64 -7.88 -6.90
C VAL A 249 26.78 -7.34 -6.02
N ARG A 250 26.95 -7.87 -4.81
CA ARG A 250 28.11 -7.57 -3.96
C ARG A 250 29.47 -7.81 -4.66
N PRO A 251 29.66 -8.85 -5.51
CA PRO A 251 30.90 -9.02 -6.27
C PRO A 251 31.09 -7.96 -7.35
N VAL A 252 30.01 -7.55 -8.03
CA VAL A 252 30.04 -6.57 -9.14
C VAL A 252 30.36 -5.17 -8.62
N ILE A 253 29.77 -4.77 -7.49
CA ILE A 253 30.05 -3.46 -6.85
C ILE A 253 31.48 -3.41 -6.27
N ARG A 254 32.01 -4.52 -5.73
CA ARG A 254 33.42 -4.59 -5.28
C ARG A 254 34.40 -4.48 -6.45
N THR A 255 34.08 -5.06 -7.60
CA THR A 255 34.94 -5.02 -8.79
C THR A 255 34.99 -3.61 -9.39
N LEU A 256 33.85 -2.91 -9.46
CA LEU A 256 33.79 -1.51 -9.94
C LEU A 256 34.49 -0.51 -9.00
N ARG A 257 34.51 -0.77 -7.68
CA ARG A 257 35.28 0.04 -6.71
C ARG A 257 36.79 -0.19 -6.80
N ARG A 258 37.25 -1.39 -7.16
CA ARG A 258 38.68 -1.67 -7.39
C ARG A 258 39.19 -1.05 -8.70
N LEU A 259 38.39 -1.06 -9.76
CA LEU A 259 38.77 -0.45 -11.05
C LEU A 259 38.89 1.08 -10.99
N ARG A 260 38.09 1.76 -10.14
CA ARG A 260 38.23 3.22 -9.90
C ARG A 260 39.40 3.61 -8.98
N ALA A 261 40.00 2.66 -8.26
CA ALA A 261 41.14 2.93 -7.38
C ALA A 261 42.50 2.80 -8.12
N VAL A 262 42.53 2.20 -9.31
CA VAL A 262 43.75 1.95 -10.08
C VAL A 262 44.02 3.04 -11.13
N VAL A 263 43.04 3.88 -11.46
CA VAL A 263 43.22 5.00 -12.39
C VAL A 263 43.19 6.33 -11.62
N ARG A 264 44.33 6.71 -11.02
CA ARG A 264 44.65 8.12 -10.76
C ARG A 264 45.55 8.59 -11.92
N PRO A 265 45.23 9.70 -12.61
CA PRO A 265 46.18 10.31 -13.52
C PRO A 265 47.32 10.92 -12.70
N SER A 266 48.53 10.48 -12.98
CA SER A 266 49.76 11.21 -12.66
C SER A 266 50.03 12.18 -13.81
N GLY A 267 50.06 13.48 -13.51
CA GLY A 267 50.34 14.56 -14.47
C GLY A 267 49.20 15.56 -14.55
#